data_AF-A0A1Y2EU75-F1
#
_entry.id   AF-A0A1Y2EU75-F1
#
_cell.length_a   1.000
_cell.length_b   1.000
_cell.length_c   1.000
_cell.angle_alpha   90.00
_cell.angle_beta   90.00
_cell.angle_gamma   90.00
#
_symmetry.space_group_name_H-M   'P 1'
#
loop_
_entity.id
_entity.type
_entity.pdbx_description
1 polymer ?
#
loop_
_entity_poly.entity_id
_entity_poly.type
_entity_poly.pdbx_seq_one_letter_code
_entity_poly.pdbx_strand_id
1 'polypeptide(L)'
;MEFEAMWRENKLTGTPKSVLSDTLSKAIVTLQEELSNSSLWDKAELRNRILRAAFPKLLVDKLSLETLLQRVPDAYIRAIFGSYLASRFVYRFGIAPSQFKMYEFISEWE
;
A
#
# COMPACT_ATOMS: atom_id res chain seq x y z
N MET A 1 -1.29 1.07 12.64
CA MET A 1 -0.21 0.54 11.78
C MET A 1 0.94 1.53 11.69
N GLU A 2 0.69 2.76 11.23
CA GLU A 2 1.72 3.82 11.20
C GLU A 2 2.34 4.14 12.56
N PHE A 3 1.51 4.36 13.58
CA PHE A 3 1.98 4.64 14.95
C PHE A 3 2.93 3.55 15.46
N GLU A 4 2.56 2.27 15.29
CA GLU A 4 3.37 1.13 15.70
C GLU A 4 4.70 1.06 14.94
N ALA A 5 4.68 1.35 13.63
CA ALA A 5 5.90 1.42 12.83
C ALA A 5 6.84 2.52 13.37
N MET A 6 6.34 3.75 13.54
CA MET A 6 7.12 4.85 14.12
C MET A 6 7.62 4.53 15.53
N TRP A 7 6.80 3.84 16.34
CA TRP A 7 7.15 3.48 17.70
C TRP A 7 8.28 2.44 17.74
N ARG A 8 8.20 1.41 16.89
CA ARG A 8 9.24 0.40 16.71
C ARG A 8 10.55 1.03 16.24
N GLU A 9 10.51 1.83 15.17
CA GLU A 9 11.73 2.45 14.61
C GLU A 9 12.39 3.43 15.59
N ASN A 10 11.59 4.20 16.34
CA ASN A 10 12.09 5.09 17.37
C ASN A 10 12.79 4.32 18.50
N LYS A 11 12.25 3.16 18.93
CA LYS A 11 12.89 2.32 19.94
C LYS A 11 14.20 1.69 19.47
N LEU A 12 14.30 1.34 18.19
CA LEU A 12 15.49 0.69 17.62
C LEU A 12 16.62 1.69 17.34
N THR A 13 16.28 2.89 16.84
CA THR A 13 17.26 3.85 16.33
C THR A 13 17.48 5.06 17.22
N GLY A 14 16.54 5.38 18.11
CA GLY A 14 16.52 6.63 18.87
C GLY A 14 16.11 7.86 18.04
N THR A 15 15.84 7.70 16.74
CA THR A 15 15.48 8.81 15.84
C THR A 15 14.19 9.50 16.29
N PRO A 16 14.12 10.85 16.31
CA PRO A 16 12.89 11.56 16.67
C PRO A 16 11.69 11.15 15.81
N LYS A 17 10.51 11.05 16.44
CA LYS A 17 9.28 10.59 15.75
C LYS A 17 8.85 11.52 14.60
N SER A 18 9.12 12.83 14.70
CA SER A 18 8.87 13.77 13.61
C SER A 18 9.67 13.41 12.36
N VAL A 19 10.96 13.10 12.52
CA VAL A 19 11.84 12.69 11.41
C VAL A 19 11.42 11.34 10.84
N LEU A 20 11.00 10.40 11.69
CA LEU A 20 10.52 9.10 11.26
C LEU A 20 9.21 9.21 10.45
N SER A 21 8.30 10.10 10.85
CA SER A 21 7.06 10.38 10.11
C SER A 21 7.36 10.84 8.68
N ASP A 22 8.28 11.79 8.52
CA ASP A 22 8.70 12.28 7.21
C ASP A 22 9.37 11.18 6.38
N THR A 23 10.21 10.37 7.02
CA THR A 23 10.95 9.30 6.36
C THR A 23 10.02 8.19 5.86
N LEU A 24 9.08 7.74 6.69
CA LEU A 24 8.07 6.76 6.31
C LEU A 24 7.18 7.31 5.19
N SER A 25 6.74 8.56 5.30
CA SER A 25 5.91 9.20 4.27
C SER A 25 6.61 9.22 2.91
N LYS A 26 7.89 9.61 2.87
CA LYS A 26 8.69 9.59 1.64
C LYS A 26 8.82 8.17 1.06
N ALA A 27 9.13 7.18 1.90
CA ALA A 27 9.24 5.80 1.47
C ALA A 27 7.93 5.26 0.87
N ILE A 28 6.78 5.61 1.48
CA ILE A 28 5.46 5.22 0.98
C ILE A 28 5.17 5.86 -0.37
N VAL A 29 5.44 7.17 -0.52
CA VAL A 29 5.18 7.88 -1.79
C VAL A 29 6.04 7.31 -2.92
N THR A 30 7.35 7.09 -2.68
CA THR A 30 8.25 6.50 -3.66
C THR A 30 7.78 5.11 -4.08
N LEU A 31 7.49 4.25 -3.10
CA LEU A 31 7.04 2.89 -3.40
C LEU A 31 5.65 2.84 -4.06
N GLN A 32 4.75 3.75 -3.69
CA GLN A 32 3.45 3.89 -4.34
C GLN A 32 3.60 4.19 -5.83
N GLU A 33 4.51 5.09 -6.20
CA GLU A 33 4.76 5.46 -7.59
C GLU A 33 5.27 4.26 -8.40
N GLU A 34 6.20 3.48 -7.84
CA GLU A 34 6.70 2.25 -8.45
C GLU A 34 5.58 1.21 -8.63
N LEU A 35 4.78 0.96 -7.58
CA LEU A 35 3.72 -0.05 -7.60
C LEU A 35 2.57 0.32 -8.55
N SER A 36 2.19 1.60 -8.61
CA SER A 36 1.10 2.10 -9.47
C SER A 36 1.39 1.88 -10.96
N ASN A 37 2.68 1.85 -11.32
CA ASN A 37 3.18 1.67 -12.69
C ASN A 37 3.75 0.27 -12.94
N SER A 38 3.71 -0.63 -11.95
CA SER A 38 4.28 -1.98 -12.06
C SER A 38 3.37 -2.95 -12.83
N SER A 39 3.96 -4.04 -13.33
CA SER A 39 3.22 -5.14 -13.96
C SER A 39 2.34 -5.94 -12.98
N LEU A 40 2.43 -5.68 -11.67
CA LEU A 40 1.50 -6.24 -10.69
C LEU A 40 0.06 -5.78 -10.94
N TRP A 41 -0.11 -4.60 -11.53
CA TRP A 41 -1.42 -4.07 -11.92
C TRP A 41 -2.14 -4.94 -12.95
N ASP A 42 -1.37 -5.60 -13.83
CA ASP A 42 -1.92 -6.38 -14.94
C ASP A 42 -2.47 -7.75 -14.46
N LYS A 43 -2.10 -8.17 -13.24
CA LYS A 43 -2.65 -9.36 -12.58
C LYS A 43 -4.06 -9.06 -12.05
N ALA A 44 -5.08 -9.28 -12.88
CA ALA A 44 -6.47 -8.93 -12.59
C ALA A 44 -6.99 -9.48 -11.24
N GLU A 45 -6.74 -10.74 -10.91
CA GLU A 45 -7.18 -11.36 -9.65
C GLU A 45 -6.54 -10.67 -8.43
N LEU A 46 -5.22 -10.52 -8.45
CA LEU A 46 -4.45 -9.82 -7.42
C LEU A 46 -4.94 -8.38 -7.25
N ARG A 47 -5.05 -7.64 -8.35
CA ARG A 47 -5.56 -6.28 -8.39
C ARG A 47 -6.96 -6.19 -7.76
N ASN A 48 -7.87 -7.07 -8.16
CA ASN A 48 -9.25 -7.04 -7.67
C ASN A 48 -9.34 -7.36 -6.17
N ARG A 49 -8.55 -8.31 -5.66
CA ARG A 49 -8.50 -8.61 -4.22
C ARG A 49 -7.99 -7.44 -3.41
N ILE A 50 -6.90 -6.82 -3.87
CA ILE A 50 -6.32 -5.65 -3.21
C ILE A 50 -7.30 -4.48 -3.23
N LEU A 51 -7.92 -4.18 -4.38
CA LEU A 51 -8.87 -3.08 -4.49
C LEU A 51 -10.12 -3.30 -3.63
N ARG A 52 -10.63 -4.54 -3.51
CA ARG A 52 -11.72 -4.85 -2.56
C ARG A 52 -11.35 -4.53 -1.12
N ALA A 53 -10.09 -4.75 -0.74
CA ALA A 53 -9.60 -4.46 0.60
C ALA A 53 -9.24 -2.98 0.80
N ALA A 54 -8.89 -2.27 -0.28
CA ALA A 54 -8.57 -0.85 -0.27
C ALA A 54 -9.81 0.05 -0.28
N PHE A 55 -10.85 -0.32 -1.04
CA PHE A 55 -12.09 0.44 -1.08
C PHE A 55 -12.88 0.30 0.23
N PRO A 56 -13.56 1.36 0.68
CA PRO A 56 -14.48 1.27 1.81
C PRO A 56 -15.53 0.18 1.58
N LYS A 57 -15.67 -0.74 2.55
CA LYS A 57 -16.60 -1.88 2.48
C LYS A 57 -18.02 -1.46 2.08
N LEU A 58 -18.53 -0.37 2.66
CA LEU A 58 -19.86 0.16 2.34
C LEU A 58 -20.03 0.49 0.85
N LEU A 59 -19.00 1.03 0.19
CA LEU A 59 -19.06 1.34 -1.25
C LEU A 59 -19.04 0.06 -2.09
N VAL A 60 -18.20 -0.90 -1.72
CA VAL A 60 -18.14 -2.20 -2.40
C VAL A 60 -19.48 -2.94 -2.25
N ASP A 61 -20.08 -2.93 -1.07
CA ASP A 61 -21.36 -3.60 -0.79
C ASP A 61 -22.54 -2.95 -1.54
N LYS A 62 -22.51 -1.63 -1.74
CA LYS A 62 -23.62 -0.89 -2.39
C LYS A 62 -23.50 -0.79 -3.91
N LEU A 63 -22.28 -0.70 -4.43
CA LEU A 63 -22.04 -0.44 -5.85
C LEU A 63 -21.37 -1.60 -6.58
N SER A 64 -20.81 -2.60 -5.88
CA SER A 64 -19.86 -3.58 -6.42
C SER A 64 -18.51 -2.99 -6.83
N LEU A 65 -17.46 -3.82 -6.85
CA LEU A 65 -16.14 -3.40 -7.33
C LEU A 65 -16.19 -2.97 -8.81
N GLU A 66 -16.89 -3.71 -9.67
CA GLU A 66 -16.92 -3.46 -11.12
C GLU A 66 -17.46 -2.08 -11.46
N THR A 67 -18.53 -1.65 -10.80
CA THR A 67 -19.10 -0.31 -11.00
C THR A 67 -18.15 0.79 -10.49
N LEU A 68 -17.41 0.54 -9.41
CA LEU A 68 -16.39 1.48 -8.94
C LEU A 68 -15.28 1.63 -9.96
N LEU A 69 -14.80 0.53 -10.56
CA LEU A 69 -13.76 0.57 -11.59
C LEU A 69 -14.21 1.29 -12.87
N GLN A 70 -15.49 1.27 -13.20
CA GLN A 70 -16.04 2.01 -14.35
C GLN A 70 -16.23 3.50 -14.07
N ARG A 71 -16.50 3.90 -12.82
CA ARG A 71 -16.80 5.29 -12.43
C ARG A 71 -15.57 6.10 -12.05
N VAL A 72 -14.56 5.44 -11.48
CA VAL A 72 -13.33 6.10 -11.03
C VAL A 72 -12.32 6.13 -12.18
N PRO A 73 -11.66 7.26 -12.48
CA PRO A 73 -10.65 7.29 -13.52
C PRO A 73 -9.46 6.36 -13.18
N ASP A 74 -8.91 5.68 -14.18
CA ASP A 74 -7.87 4.65 -14.03
C ASP A 74 -6.68 5.12 -13.17
N ALA A 75 -6.23 6.35 -13.38
CA ALA A 75 -5.13 6.96 -12.62
C ALA A 75 -5.38 6.95 -11.09
N TYR A 76 -6.61 7.20 -10.65
CA TYR A 76 -6.97 7.15 -9.23
C TYR A 76 -7.03 5.72 -8.71
N ILE A 77 -7.53 4.78 -9.51
CA ILE A 77 -7.59 3.37 -9.10
C ILE A 77 -6.17 2.81 -8.92
N ARG A 78 -5.25 3.16 -9.83
CA ARG A 78 -3.82 2.82 -9.72
C ARG A 78 -3.19 3.44 -8.48
N ALA A 79 -3.45 4.72 -8.20
CA ALA A 79 -2.96 5.38 -7.00
C ALA A 79 -3.50 4.73 -5.71
N ILE A 80 -4.76 4.32 -5.68
CA ILE A 80 -5.35 3.59 -4.53
C ILE A 80 -4.66 2.24 -4.35
N PHE A 81 -4.46 1.49 -5.44
CA PHE A 81 -3.75 0.22 -5.41
C PHE A 81 -2.32 0.37 -4.87
N GLY A 82 -1.54 1.31 -5.45
CA GLY A 82 -0.17 1.56 -5.04
C GLY A 82 -0.06 2.04 -3.60
N SER A 83 -0.89 3.02 -3.20
CA SER A 83 -0.86 3.59 -1.84
C SER A 83 -1.24 2.55 -0.77
N TYR A 84 -2.23 1.69 -1.06
CA TYR A 84 -2.66 0.66 -0.13
C TYR A 84 -1.58 -0.39 0.12
N LEU A 85 -0.90 -0.86 -0.94
CA LEU A 85 0.21 -1.80 -0.80
C LEU A 85 1.42 -1.14 -0.14
N ALA A 86 1.84 0.03 -0.63
CA ALA A 86 3.04 0.72 -0.16
C ALA A 86 2.96 1.05 1.33
N SER A 87 1.85 1.64 1.78
CA SER A 87 1.66 2.00 3.19
C SER A 87 1.71 0.77 4.10
N ARG A 88 0.96 -0.29 3.77
CA ARG A 88 0.94 -1.52 4.58
C ARG A 88 2.29 -2.22 4.61
N PHE A 89 2.99 -2.25 3.48
CA PHE A 89 4.31 -2.84 3.38
C PHE A 89 5.34 -2.06 4.22
N VAL A 90 5.43 -0.74 4.04
CA VAL A 90 6.38 0.12 4.77
C VAL A 90 6.09 0.10 6.26
N TYR A 91 4.82 0.18 6.68
CA TYR A 91 4.49 0.10 8.10
C TYR A 91 4.84 -1.27 8.70
N ARG A 92 4.64 -2.36 7.95
CA ARG A 92 4.95 -3.71 8.45
C ARG A 92 6.45 -3.97 8.53
N PHE A 93 7.21 -3.65 7.49
CA PHE A 93 8.61 -4.07 7.34
C PHE A 93 9.64 -2.94 7.48
N GLY A 94 9.20 -1.68 7.63
CA GLY A 94 10.07 -0.52 7.83
C GLY A 94 10.44 0.18 6.52
N ILE A 95 11.47 1.03 6.58
CA ILE A 95 11.85 1.99 5.52
C ILE A 95 12.72 1.34 4.42
N ALA A 96 13.50 0.30 4.76
CA ALA A 96 14.41 -0.37 3.83
C ALA A 96 14.21 -1.91 3.78
N PRO A 97 12.99 -2.39 3.50
CA PRO A 97 12.73 -3.82 3.36
C PRO A 97 13.33 -4.39 2.06
N SER A 98 13.72 -5.65 2.07
CA SER A 98 14.29 -6.31 0.89
C SER A 98 13.23 -6.62 -0.16
N GLN A 99 13.66 -6.77 -1.42
CA GLN A 99 12.80 -7.22 -2.52
C GLN A 99 12.14 -8.59 -2.23
N PHE A 100 12.84 -9.45 -1.50
CA PHE A 100 12.28 -10.73 -1.04
C PHE A 100 11.09 -10.54 -0.09
N LYS A 101 11.14 -9.55 0.82
CA LYS A 101 10.00 -9.20 1.67
C LYS A 101 8.82 -8.67 0.86
N MET A 102 9.07 -7.91 -0.20
CA MET A 102 8.00 -7.49 -1.10
C MET A 102 7.33 -8.69 -1.76
N TYR A 103 8.11 -9.64 -2.28
CA TYR A 103 7.58 -10.86 -2.85
C TYR A 103 6.71 -11.65 -1.86
N GLU A 104 7.24 -11.93 -0.65
CA GLU A 104 6.47 -12.59 0.41
C GLU A 104 5.16 -11.86 0.71
N PHE A 105 5.20 -10.53 0.81
CA PHE A 105 4.03 -9.70 1.09
C PHE A 105 2.97 -9.76 -0.03
N ILE A 106 3.39 -9.76 -1.30
CA ILE A 106 2.47 -9.85 -2.44
C ILE A 106 1.87 -11.26 -2.55
N SER A 107 2.64 -12.31 -2.26
CA SER A 107 2.15 -13.70 -2.27
C SER A 107 1.09 -13.97 -1.21
N GLU A 108 0.97 -13.15 -0.15
CA GLU A 108 -0.15 -13.22 0.80
C GLU A 108 -1.51 -12.84 0.17
N TRP A 109 -1.51 -12.20 -1.01
CA TRP A 109 -2.72 -11.77 -1.72
C TRP A 109 -3.13 -12.69 -2.88
N GLU A 110 -2.25 -13.58 -3.34
CA GLU A 110 -2.51 -14.59 -4.38
C GLU A 110 -3.48 -15.70 -3.90
#